data_AF-A0A2H5VY52-F1
#
_entry.id   AF-A0A2H5VY52-F1
#
_cell.length_a   1.000
_cell.length_b   1.000
_cell.length_c   1.000
_cell.angle_alpha   90.00
_cell.angle_beta   90.00
_cell.angle_gamma   90.00
#
_symmetry.space_group_name_H-M   'P 1'
#
loop_
_entity.id
_entity.type
_entity.pdbx_description
1 polymer ?
#
loop_
_entity_poly.entity_id
_entity_poly.type
_entity_poly.pdbx_seq_one_letter_code
_entity_poly.pdbx_strand_id
1 'polypeptide(L)'
;MRKRSSLSSKTALVEYPHWPEVRRFMEGVLRLKPVLMVLFGSVARGDFTQESDADVLVIFERPVDWATVYAHSQGMVQPFVTTVDEVLAQIRQGEPFFIEVVEEGKVLYEVDQMHERLLAEAARAKRRWGLVRTADGWEWGKSSR
;
A
#
# COMPACT_ATOMS: atom_id res chain seq x y z
N MET A 1 -22.07 -14.54 -12.80
CA MET A 1 -20.68 -14.04 -12.66
C MET A 1 -20.68 -12.52 -12.71
N ARG A 2 -20.48 -11.84 -11.59
CA ARG A 2 -20.39 -10.37 -11.53
C ARG A 2 -19.00 -9.94 -12.01
N LYS A 3 -18.95 -9.15 -13.09
CA LYS A 3 -17.75 -8.42 -13.51
C LYS A 3 -17.33 -7.50 -12.36
N ARG A 4 -16.19 -7.77 -11.70
CA ARG A 4 -15.65 -6.85 -10.70
C ARG A 4 -15.06 -5.64 -11.42
N SER A 5 -15.57 -4.49 -11.03
CA SER A 5 -15.45 -3.18 -11.65
C SER A 5 -14.06 -2.57 -11.45
N SER A 6 -13.15 -2.76 -12.41
CA SER A 6 -11.88 -2.00 -12.45
C SER A 6 -12.07 -0.53 -12.85
N LEU A 7 -13.22 -0.18 -13.44
CA LEU A 7 -13.55 1.19 -13.84
C LEU A 7 -14.00 2.06 -12.66
N SER A 8 -14.79 1.51 -11.72
CA SER A 8 -15.32 2.27 -10.59
C SER A 8 -14.23 2.73 -9.62
N SER A 9 -13.22 1.89 -9.35
CA SER A 9 -12.11 2.28 -8.46
C SER A 9 -11.22 3.36 -9.10
N LYS A 10 -11.01 3.34 -10.42
CA LYS A 10 -10.27 4.43 -11.09
C LYS A 10 -11.05 5.74 -11.08
N THR A 11 -12.37 5.69 -11.25
CA THR A 11 -13.23 6.88 -11.16
C THR A 11 -13.25 7.45 -9.74
N ALA A 12 -13.42 6.61 -8.71
CA ALA A 12 -13.43 7.05 -7.31
C ALA A 12 -12.12 7.71 -6.86
N LEU A 13 -10.96 7.23 -7.35
CA LEU A 13 -9.67 7.88 -7.10
C LEU A 13 -9.56 9.27 -7.72
N VAL A 14 -10.17 9.46 -8.90
CA VAL A 14 -10.22 10.78 -9.57
C VAL A 14 -11.23 11.72 -8.88
N GLU A 15 -12.22 11.16 -8.19
CA GLU A 15 -13.22 11.91 -7.41
C GLU A 15 -12.72 12.32 -6.02
N TYR A 16 -11.59 11.79 -5.54
CA TYR A 16 -10.97 12.25 -4.29
C TYR A 16 -10.54 13.73 -4.43
N PRO A 17 -11.06 14.65 -3.59
CA PRO A 17 -10.83 16.09 -3.77
C PRO A 17 -9.35 16.49 -3.76
N HIS A 18 -8.53 15.79 -2.97
CA HIS A 18 -7.09 16.08 -2.82
C HIS A 18 -6.21 15.21 -3.74
N TRP A 19 -6.80 14.65 -4.81
CA TRP A 19 -6.03 13.92 -5.82
C TRP A 19 -4.90 14.74 -6.48
N PRO A 20 -5.06 16.06 -6.74
CA PRO A 20 -3.95 16.89 -7.21
C PRO A 20 -2.73 16.86 -6.26
N GLU A 21 -2.95 16.84 -4.96
CA GLU A 21 -1.91 16.76 -3.92
C GLU A 21 -1.23 15.40 -3.93
N VAL A 22 -1.98 14.30 -4.12
CA VAL A 22 -1.41 12.96 -4.31
C VAL A 22 -0.50 12.92 -5.55
N ARG A 23 -0.91 13.53 -6.67
CA ARG A 23 -0.06 13.61 -7.87
C ARG A 23 1.21 14.42 -7.61
N ARG A 24 1.11 15.57 -6.95
CA ARG A 24 2.28 16.40 -6.60
C ARG A 24 3.22 15.68 -5.66
N PHE A 25 2.68 14.92 -4.70
CA PHE A 25 3.46 14.04 -3.84
C PHE A 25 4.22 12.99 -4.67
N MET A 26 3.54 12.28 -5.57
CA MET A 26 4.18 11.30 -6.46
C MET A 26 5.31 11.94 -7.28
N GLU A 27 5.06 13.07 -7.95
CA GLU A 27 6.06 13.81 -8.71
C GLU A 27 7.27 14.23 -7.86
N GLY A 28 7.02 14.60 -6.61
CA GLY A 28 8.03 14.90 -5.60
C GLY A 28 8.93 13.71 -5.30
N VAL A 29 8.29 12.62 -4.89
CA VAL A 29 8.93 11.40 -4.41
C VAL A 29 9.62 10.64 -5.53
N LEU A 30 9.15 10.69 -6.78
CA LEU A 30 9.79 10.04 -7.92
C LEU A 30 11.27 10.46 -8.10
N ARG A 31 11.64 11.68 -7.70
CA ARG A 31 13.05 12.14 -7.72
C ARG A 31 13.94 11.43 -6.72
N LEU A 32 13.34 10.85 -5.67
CA LEU A 32 14.01 10.03 -4.66
C LEU A 32 14.18 8.57 -5.10
N LYS A 33 13.65 8.22 -6.29
CA LYS A 33 13.75 6.87 -6.90
C LYS A 33 13.16 5.76 -6.03
N PRO A 34 11.86 5.84 -5.67
CA PRO A 34 11.18 4.71 -5.04
C PRO A 34 11.12 3.53 -6.00
N VAL A 35 10.90 2.34 -5.45
CA VAL A 35 10.68 1.09 -6.20
C VAL A 35 9.19 0.82 -6.35
N LEU A 36 8.39 1.19 -5.34
CA LEU A 36 6.95 0.98 -5.33
C LEU A 36 6.27 2.09 -4.52
N MET A 37 5.15 2.59 -5.04
CA MET A 37 4.21 3.44 -4.30
C MET A 37 2.81 2.82 -4.37
N VAL A 38 2.19 2.59 -3.21
CA VAL A 38 0.85 2.00 -3.10
C VAL A 38 -0.02 2.92 -2.27
N LEU A 39 -1.11 3.42 -2.84
CA LEU A 39 -2.17 4.07 -2.09
C LEU A 39 -2.97 3.02 -1.35
N PHE A 40 -3.18 3.20 -0.05
CA PHE A 40 -4.00 2.33 0.76
C PHE A 40 -4.97 3.15 1.62
N GLY A 41 -5.58 2.51 2.62
CA GLY A 41 -6.50 3.20 3.51
C GLY A 41 -7.82 3.57 2.84
N SER A 42 -8.47 4.60 3.39
CA SER A 42 -9.86 4.94 3.02
C SER A 42 -10.00 5.41 1.57
N VAL A 43 -9.00 6.16 1.08
CA VAL A 43 -8.99 6.65 -0.31
C VAL A 43 -8.90 5.48 -1.29
N ALA A 44 -8.09 4.46 -1.00
CA ALA A 44 -7.99 3.28 -1.85
C ALA A 44 -9.27 2.41 -1.86
N ARG A 45 -10.00 2.37 -0.73
CA ARG A 45 -11.27 1.63 -0.60
C ARG A 45 -12.49 2.39 -1.12
N GLY A 46 -12.40 3.72 -1.20
CA GLY A 46 -13.50 4.60 -1.63
C GLY A 46 -14.49 4.95 -0.53
N ASP A 47 -14.13 4.72 0.74
CA ASP A 47 -14.91 5.09 1.95
C ASP A 47 -14.33 6.33 2.64
N PHE A 48 -13.61 7.18 1.89
CA PHE A 48 -13.01 8.41 2.40
C PHE A 48 -14.05 9.51 2.69
N THR A 49 -13.68 10.42 3.60
CA THR A 49 -14.40 11.66 3.89
C THR A 49 -13.63 12.85 3.31
N GLN A 50 -14.25 14.04 3.31
CA GLN A 50 -13.58 15.27 2.85
C GLN A 50 -12.37 15.67 3.70
N GLU A 51 -12.27 15.13 4.92
CA GLU A 51 -11.17 15.34 5.86
C GLU A 51 -10.11 14.23 5.81
N SER A 52 -10.33 13.18 5.00
CA SER A 52 -9.37 12.08 4.89
C SER A 52 -8.11 12.52 4.17
N ASP A 53 -6.96 12.20 4.74
CA ASP A 53 -5.68 12.18 4.07
C ASP A 53 -5.51 10.91 3.21
N ALA A 54 -4.57 10.96 2.27
CA ALA A 54 -4.21 9.82 1.44
C ALA A 54 -3.03 9.06 2.06
N ASP A 55 -3.24 7.81 2.47
CA ASP A 55 -2.17 6.95 2.96
C ASP A 55 -1.39 6.32 1.80
N VAL A 56 -0.07 6.54 1.75
CA VAL A 56 0.77 6.00 0.67
C VAL A 56 1.96 5.25 1.25
N LEU A 57 2.06 3.96 0.93
CA LEU A 57 3.24 3.15 1.19
C LEU A 57 4.29 3.50 0.13
N VAL A 58 5.47 3.94 0.55
CA VAL A 58 6.60 4.26 -0.33
C VAL A 58 7.76 3.34 0.02
N ILE A 59 8.17 2.53 -0.95
CA ILE A 59 9.22 1.51 -0.78
C ILE A 59 10.45 1.92 -1.58
N PHE A 60 11.62 1.88 -0.94
CA PHE A 60 12.92 2.17 -1.56
C PHE A 60 13.85 0.95 -1.52
N GLU A 61 14.85 0.90 -2.42
CA GLU A 61 15.93 -0.09 -2.30
C GLU A 61 16.82 0.15 -1.07
N ARG A 62 16.96 1.41 -0.66
CA ARG A 62 17.77 1.81 0.49
C ARG A 62 16.99 2.79 1.37
N PRO A 63 17.28 2.88 2.67
CA PRO A 63 16.58 3.79 3.57
C PRO A 63 16.61 5.23 3.05
N VAL A 64 15.44 5.87 3.07
CA VAL A 64 15.25 7.30 2.85
C VAL A 64 14.58 7.85 4.09
N ASP A 65 15.07 8.99 4.56
CA ASP A 65 14.51 9.64 5.74
C ASP A 65 13.03 10.00 5.54
N TRP A 66 12.21 9.72 6.55
CA TRP A 66 10.77 9.93 6.47
C TRP A 66 10.43 11.41 6.25
N ALA A 67 11.13 12.34 6.91
CA ALA A 67 10.86 13.76 6.76
C ALA A 67 11.17 14.27 5.34
N THR A 68 12.15 13.66 4.66
CA THR A 68 12.45 13.92 3.25
C THR A 68 11.28 13.55 2.34
N VAL A 69 10.62 12.42 2.60
CA VAL A 69 9.42 12.01 1.85
C VAL A 69 8.22 12.88 2.22
N TYR A 70 8.01 13.11 3.53
CA TYR A 70 6.91 13.91 4.06
C TYR A 70 6.95 15.38 3.60
N ALA A 71 8.13 15.94 3.30
CA ALA A 71 8.24 17.29 2.72
C ALA A 71 7.44 17.48 1.43
N HIS A 72 7.09 16.38 0.73
CA HIS A 72 6.26 16.40 -0.47
C HIS A 72 4.76 16.24 -0.20
N SER A 73 4.32 15.96 1.03
CA SER A 73 2.93 15.61 1.34
C SER A 73 1.96 16.77 1.35
N GLN A 74 2.45 17.99 1.63
CA GLN A 74 1.62 19.17 1.89
C GLN A 74 0.57 18.95 3.00
N GLY A 75 0.78 17.96 3.88
CA GLY A 75 -0.18 17.57 4.92
C GLY A 75 -1.42 16.82 4.43
N MET A 76 -1.53 16.52 3.12
CA MET A 76 -2.66 15.78 2.53
C MET A 76 -2.34 14.32 2.25
N VAL A 77 -1.06 13.93 2.38
CA VAL A 77 -0.59 12.55 2.18
C VAL A 77 0.13 12.09 3.43
N GLN A 78 -0.22 10.93 3.96
CA GLN A 78 0.54 10.27 5.02
C GLN A 78 1.42 9.18 4.41
N PRO A 79 2.73 9.43 4.26
CA PRO A 79 3.64 8.43 3.76
C PRO A 79 4.00 7.42 4.86
N PHE A 80 3.86 6.14 4.55
CA PHE A 80 4.57 5.07 5.23
C PHE A 80 5.83 4.75 4.44
N VAL A 81 7.01 5.01 5.00
CA VAL A 81 8.29 4.84 4.31
C VAL A 81 8.99 3.58 4.80
N THR A 82 9.40 2.73 3.87
CA THR A 82 10.13 1.49 4.19
C THR A 82 11.07 1.08 3.05
N THR A 83 11.84 0.01 3.27
CA THR A 83 12.69 -0.61 2.26
C THR A 83 12.13 -1.93 1.74
N VAL A 84 12.66 -2.38 0.60
CA VAL A 84 12.34 -3.69 0.02
C VAL A 84 12.63 -4.82 1.02
N ASP A 85 13.75 -4.76 1.74
CA ASP A 85 14.12 -5.80 2.70
C ASP A 85 13.19 -5.83 3.91
N GLU A 86 12.84 -4.67 4.45
CA GLU A 86 11.93 -4.54 5.58
C GLU A 86 10.52 -5.01 5.23
N VAL A 87 9.96 -4.57 4.10
CA VAL A 87 8.60 -4.98 3.70
C VAL A 87 8.53 -6.48 3.45
N LEU A 88 9.56 -7.07 2.83
CA LEU A 88 9.64 -8.50 2.60
C LEU A 88 9.76 -9.27 3.91
N ALA A 89 10.55 -8.78 4.87
CA ALA A 89 10.68 -9.39 6.19
C ALA A 89 9.34 -9.39 6.93
N GLN A 90 8.65 -8.26 6.94
CA GLN A 90 7.34 -8.11 7.58
C GLN A 90 6.28 -9.02 6.95
N ILE A 91 6.20 -9.03 5.61
CA ILE A 91 5.29 -9.94 4.89
C ILE A 91 5.61 -11.39 5.24
N ARG A 92 6.88 -11.81 5.23
CA ARG A 92 7.28 -13.19 5.56
C ARG A 92 6.97 -13.57 7.00
N GLN A 93 6.96 -12.62 7.92
CA GLN A 93 6.55 -12.81 9.31
C GLN A 93 5.02 -12.87 9.47
N GLY A 94 4.27 -12.63 8.39
CA GLY A 94 2.82 -12.66 8.40
C GLY A 94 2.20 -11.37 8.92
N GLU A 95 2.90 -10.24 8.81
CA GLU A 95 2.40 -8.96 9.29
C GLU A 95 1.16 -8.52 8.48
N PRO A 96 -0.04 -8.48 9.09
CA PRO A 96 -1.26 -8.29 8.33
C PRO A 96 -1.37 -6.96 7.62
N PHE A 97 -0.81 -5.90 8.22
CA PHE A 97 -0.82 -4.56 7.63
C PHE A 97 -0.21 -4.56 6.22
N PHE A 98 1.01 -5.07 6.05
CA PHE A 98 1.68 -5.08 4.75
C PHE A 98 1.03 -6.03 3.75
N ILE A 99 0.51 -7.16 4.23
CA ILE A 99 -0.24 -8.10 3.39
C ILE A 99 -1.49 -7.42 2.83
N GLU A 100 -2.25 -6.73 3.67
CA GLU A 100 -3.44 -5.99 3.27
C GLU A 100 -3.12 -4.85 2.30
N VAL A 101 -2.11 -4.04 2.60
CA VAL A 101 -1.71 -2.94 1.72
C VAL A 101 -1.34 -3.46 0.33
N VAL A 102 -0.60 -4.56 0.25
CA VAL A 102 -0.20 -5.17 -1.03
C VAL A 102 -1.40 -5.82 -1.74
N GLU A 103 -2.31 -6.48 -1.04
CA GLU A 103 -3.46 -7.17 -1.65
C GLU A 103 -4.59 -6.21 -2.08
N GLU A 104 -4.86 -5.16 -1.32
CA GLU A 104 -6.03 -4.29 -1.50
C GLU A 104 -5.71 -2.90 -2.05
N GLY A 105 -4.47 -2.45 -1.81
CA GLY A 105 -3.98 -1.14 -2.21
C GLY A 105 -3.97 -0.92 -3.73
N LYS A 106 -3.85 0.35 -4.11
CA LYS A 106 -3.78 0.79 -5.51
C LYS A 106 -2.36 1.19 -5.84
N VAL A 107 -1.73 0.46 -6.75
CA VAL A 107 -0.39 0.81 -7.25
C VAL A 107 -0.46 2.17 -7.94
N LEU A 108 0.31 3.12 -7.43
CA LEU A 108 0.49 4.45 -7.99
C LEU A 108 1.70 4.47 -8.93
N TYR A 109 2.75 3.72 -8.59
CA TYR A 109 4.00 3.62 -9.34
C TYR A 109 4.74 2.33 -8.97
N GLU A 110 5.41 1.69 -9.91
CA GLU A 110 6.27 0.55 -9.65
C GLU A 110 7.44 0.44 -10.64
N VAL A 111 8.47 -0.29 -10.21
CA VAL A 111 9.63 -0.72 -11.00
C VAL A 111 9.74 -2.24 -10.93
N ASP A 112 10.17 -2.87 -12.02
CA ASP A 112 10.52 -4.29 -12.10
C ASP A 112 9.49 -5.27 -11.52
N GLN A 113 8.20 -4.98 -11.70
CA GLN A 113 7.09 -5.81 -11.19
C GLN A 113 7.18 -6.06 -9.67
N MET A 114 7.67 -5.08 -8.90
CA MET A 114 7.82 -5.21 -7.45
C MET A 114 6.50 -5.56 -6.76
N HIS A 115 5.36 -5.02 -7.20
CA HIS A 115 4.06 -5.33 -6.59
C HIS A 115 3.71 -6.82 -6.71
N GLU A 116 3.94 -7.41 -7.88
CA GLU A 116 3.69 -8.84 -8.13
C GLU A 116 4.60 -9.73 -7.29
N ARG A 117 5.86 -9.33 -7.09
CA ARG A 117 6.78 -10.01 -6.19
C ARG A 117 6.28 -9.99 -4.75
N LEU A 118 5.79 -8.85 -4.26
CA LEU A 118 5.24 -8.74 -2.91
C LEU A 118 3.95 -9.57 -2.76
N LEU A 119 3.07 -9.58 -3.77
CA LEU A 119 1.87 -10.42 -3.79
C LEU A 119 2.22 -11.92 -3.70
N ALA A 120 3.26 -12.36 -4.41
CA ALA A 120 3.72 -13.74 -4.34
C ALA A 120 4.26 -14.10 -2.94
N GLU A 121 4.99 -13.19 -2.29
CA GLU A 121 5.48 -13.36 -0.92
C GLU A 121 4.34 -13.34 0.10
N ALA A 122 3.35 -12.46 -0.06
CA ALA A 122 2.15 -12.42 0.78
C ALA A 122 1.35 -13.74 0.69
N ALA A 123 1.16 -14.27 -0.53
CA ALA A 123 0.51 -15.56 -0.71
C ALA A 123 1.28 -16.72 -0.04
N ARG A 124 2.63 -16.68 -0.05
CA ARG A 124 3.47 -17.65 0.65
C ARG A 124 3.34 -17.52 2.16
N ALA A 125 3.40 -16.30 2.70
CA ALA A 125 3.25 -16.02 4.11
C ALA A 125 1.88 -16.45 4.64
N LYS A 126 0.79 -16.12 3.92
CA LYS A 126 -0.56 -16.53 4.31
C LYS A 126 -0.70 -18.04 4.42
N ARG A 127 -0.13 -18.80 3.48
CA ARG A 127 -0.10 -20.28 3.57
C ARG A 127 0.74 -20.77 4.75
N ARG A 128 1.93 -20.19 4.97
CA ARG A 128 2.85 -20.58 6.05
C ARG A 128 2.24 -20.38 7.43
N TRP A 129 1.56 -19.25 7.63
CA TRP A 129 1.01 -18.83 8.93
C TRP A 129 -0.47 -19.16 9.09
N GLY A 130 -1.10 -19.74 8.06
CA GLY A 130 -2.54 -19.98 8.05
C GLY A 130 -3.35 -18.70 8.21
N LEU A 131 -2.89 -17.57 7.66
CA LEU A 131 -3.55 -16.28 7.82
C LEU A 131 -4.88 -16.26 7.06
N VAL A 132 -5.95 -15.96 7.78
CA VAL A 132 -7.30 -15.83 7.25
C VAL A 132 -7.82 -14.43 7.55
N ARG A 133 -8.28 -13.74 6.50
CA ARG A 133 -9.01 -12.48 6.66
C ARG A 133 -10.42 -12.79 7.17
N THR A 134 -10.80 -12.18 8.28
CA THR A 134 -12.15 -12.26 8.86
C THR A 134 -12.85 -10.90 8.74
N ALA A 135 -14.12 -10.83 9.13
CA ALA A 135 -14.85 -9.56 9.20
C ALA A 135 -14.22 -8.60 10.22
N ASP A 136 -13.62 -9.13 11.28
CA ASP A 136 -13.08 -8.37 12.41
C ASP A 136 -11.55 -8.15 12.32
N GLY A 137 -10.90 -8.63 11.26
CA GLY A 137 -9.47 -8.45 11.03
C GLY A 137 -8.77 -9.68 10.47
N TRP A 138 -7.72 -10.13 11.15
CA TRP A 138 -6.89 -11.26 10.71
C TRP A 138 -6.74 -12.29 11.82
N GLU A 139 -6.87 -13.56 11.45
CA GLU A 139 -6.62 -14.70 12.32
C GLU A 139 -5.45 -15.51 11.80
N TRP A 140 -4.56 -15.93 12.71
CA TRP A 140 -3.53 -16.91 12.42
C TRP A 140 -4.10 -18.31 12.65
N GLY A 141 -3.94 -19.19 11.67
CA GLY A 141 -4.26 -20.59 11.82
C GLY A 141 -3.52 -21.15 13.04
N LYS A 142 -4.19 -22.03 13.81
CA LYS A 142 -3.56 -22.67 14.98
C LYS A 142 -2.22 -23.25 14.54
N SER A 143 -1.13 -22.65 15.01
CA SER A 143 0.21 -23.19 14.79
C SER A 143 0.19 -24.58 15.41
N SER A 144 0.21 -25.63 14.58
CA SER A 144 0.50 -26.97 15.04
C SER A 144 1.91 -26.92 15.61
N ARG A 145 1.98 -26.76 16.94
CA ARG A 145 3.18 -27.03 17.72
C ARG A 145 3.64 -28.46 17.49
#